data_AF-A0AAD6UPK6-F1
#
_entry.id   AF-A0AAD6UPK6-F1
#
_cell.length_a   1.000
_cell.length_b   1.000
_cell.length_c   1.000
_cell.angle_alpha   90.00
_cell.angle_beta   90.00
_cell.angle_gamma   90.00
#
_symmetry.space_group_name_H-M   'P 1'
#
loop_
_entity.id
_entity.type
_entity.pdbx_description
1 polymer ?
#
loop_
_entity_poly.entity_id
_entity_poly.type
_entity_poly.pdbx_seq_one_letter_code
_entity_poly.pdbx_strand_id
1 'polypeptide(L)'
;MQPESVERTTTRYILNQQLLEDRKVRRLVRRVITGTPLTMESLKKGVPPGAQEEADAEGEDEEDDEDDEQAEATQRGSRSERAIARARSEMLERLDALPAATEGLKRICPSLGALFDDKFGVSTVAQSNVAPNVYRRFFIQISAEESMLQMTTKPALDALEAFITAPTHRNASILVEIPAVHELLSYEKGLGNAFPEITMDVCRWILNRGRAVLNSLVKGPQPPKMPDSSVEKPWQQV
;
A
#
# COMPACT_ATOMS: atom_id res chain seq x y z
N MET A 1 47.35 4.15 25.50
CA MET A 1 46.35 5.02 24.85
C MET A 1 45.33 4.12 24.19
N GLN A 2 44.12 4.01 24.76
CA GLN A 2 42.99 3.34 24.13
C GLN A 2 42.14 4.40 23.42
N PRO A 3 41.63 4.15 22.21
CA PRO A 3 40.72 5.08 21.55
C PRO A 3 39.35 5.01 22.22
N GLU A 4 38.87 6.16 22.70
CA GLU A 4 37.51 6.33 23.23
C GLU A 4 36.48 6.04 22.13
N SER A 5 35.54 5.15 22.45
CA SER A 5 34.44 4.78 21.57
C SER A 5 33.50 5.96 21.36
N VAL A 6 33.32 6.37 20.10
CA VAL A 6 32.29 7.32 19.69
C VAL A 6 30.92 6.70 19.95
N GLU A 7 30.24 7.15 21.01
CA GLU A 7 28.85 6.78 21.28
C GLU A 7 27.98 7.23 20.09
N ARG A 8 27.41 6.25 19.39
CA ARG A 8 26.47 6.49 18.30
C ARG A 8 25.21 7.12 18.89
N THR A 9 25.08 8.43 18.69
CA THR A 9 23.90 9.21 19.04
C THR A 9 22.64 8.53 18.52
N THR A 10 21.69 8.31 19.43
CA THR A 10 20.39 7.68 19.18
C THR A 10 19.70 8.34 17.99
N THR A 11 19.56 7.61 16.87
CA THR A 11 18.80 8.05 15.70
C THR A 11 17.35 8.29 16.11
N ARG A 12 16.94 9.55 16.24
CA ARG A 12 15.55 9.89 16.57
C ARG A 12 14.69 9.71 15.32
N TYR A 13 13.91 8.64 15.31
CA TYR A 13 12.88 8.41 14.30
C TYR A 13 11.78 9.47 14.45
N ILE A 14 11.52 10.21 13.38
CA ILE A 14 10.39 11.12 13.30
C ILE A 14 9.14 10.27 13.11
N LEU A 15 8.23 10.32 14.09
CA LEU A 15 6.99 9.55 14.09
C LEU A 15 6.01 10.07 13.03
N ASN A 16 5.08 9.20 12.61
CA ASN A 16 3.94 9.53 11.74
C ASN A 16 4.32 10.07 10.35
N GLN A 17 5.37 9.53 9.74
CA GLN A 17 5.71 9.87 8.36
C GLN A 17 4.88 9.09 7.33
N GLN A 18 3.99 8.17 7.73
CA GLN A 18 3.17 7.43 6.77
C GLN A 18 2.06 8.30 6.18
N LEU A 19 1.62 7.96 4.96
CA LEU A 19 0.52 8.65 4.28
C LEU A 19 -0.79 8.43 5.05
N LEU A 20 -1.11 7.15 5.29
CA LEU A 20 -2.09 6.72 6.27
C LEU A 20 -1.42 6.54 7.63
N GLU A 21 -1.74 7.36 8.63
CA GLU A 21 -1.10 7.28 9.96
C GLU A 21 -1.55 6.05 10.76
N ASP A 22 -2.83 5.69 10.67
CA ASP A 22 -3.40 4.60 11.46
C ASP A 22 -2.92 3.23 10.93
N ARG A 23 -2.07 2.57 11.73
CA ARG A 23 -1.54 1.24 11.43
C ARG A 23 -2.63 0.17 11.32
N LYS A 24 -3.69 0.25 12.11
CA LYS A 24 -4.80 -0.71 12.06
C LYS A 24 -5.54 -0.56 10.73
N VAL A 25 -5.83 0.67 10.31
CA VAL A 25 -6.48 0.94 9.01
C VAL A 25 -5.60 0.45 7.86
N ARG A 26 -4.29 0.73 7.86
CA ARG A 26 -3.36 0.20 6.83
C ARG A 26 -3.41 -1.33 6.73
N ARG A 27 -3.39 -2.02 7.87
CA ARG A 27 -3.46 -3.50 7.91
C ARG A 27 -4.79 -4.02 7.37
N LEU A 28 -5.90 -3.39 7.72
CA LEU A 28 -7.23 -3.75 7.22
C LEU A 28 -7.32 -3.56 5.71
N VAL A 29 -6.90 -2.39 5.20
CA VAL A 29 -6.88 -2.09 3.76
C VAL A 29 -6.02 -3.10 3.02
N ARG A 30 -4.79 -3.37 3.49
CA ARG A 30 -3.92 -4.39 2.90
C ARG A 30 -4.53 -5.78 2.95
N ARG A 31 -5.18 -6.15 4.06
CA ARG A 31 -5.85 -7.46 4.17
C ARG A 31 -6.90 -7.59 3.07
N VAL A 32 -7.77 -6.60 2.91
CA VAL A 32 -8.82 -6.62 1.89
C VAL A 32 -8.24 -6.74 0.47
N ILE A 33 -7.20 -5.98 0.14
CA ILE A 33 -6.72 -5.88 -1.25
C ILE A 33 -5.63 -6.90 -1.62
N THR A 34 -4.99 -7.55 -0.65
CA THR A 34 -3.99 -8.61 -0.91
C THR A 34 -4.68 -9.90 -1.33
N GLY A 35 -4.08 -10.64 -2.27
CA GLY A 35 -4.64 -11.90 -2.77
C GLY A 35 -5.55 -11.74 -3.99
N THR A 36 -6.35 -12.77 -4.27
CA THR A 36 -7.28 -12.82 -5.41
C THR A 36 -8.39 -11.76 -5.27
N PRO A 37 -8.93 -11.23 -6.38
CA PRO A 37 -10.06 -10.30 -6.31
C PRO A 37 -11.24 -10.90 -5.55
N LEU A 38 -11.85 -10.11 -4.66
CA LEU A 38 -13.07 -10.53 -3.96
C LEU A 38 -14.25 -10.43 -4.92
N THR A 39 -14.72 -11.58 -5.39
CA THR A 39 -15.95 -11.69 -6.18
C THR A 39 -16.83 -12.79 -5.61
N MET A 40 -18.14 -12.71 -5.82
CA MET A 40 -19.07 -13.79 -5.42
C MET A 40 -18.72 -15.13 -6.08
N GLU A 41 -18.14 -15.10 -7.28
CA GLU A 41 -17.68 -16.32 -7.96
C GLU A 41 -16.49 -16.95 -7.26
N SER A 42 -15.50 -16.15 -6.87
CA SER A 42 -14.34 -16.63 -6.11
C SER A 42 -14.76 -17.23 -4.76
N LEU A 43 -15.77 -16.64 -4.09
CA LEU A 43 -16.32 -17.16 -2.84
C LEU A 43 -17.04 -18.50 -3.00
N LYS A 44 -17.74 -18.70 -4.12
CA LYS A 44 -18.45 -19.95 -4.43
C LYS A 44 -17.51 -21.07 -4.83
N LYS A 45 -16.47 -20.74 -5.63
CA LYS A 45 -15.56 -21.74 -6.20
C LYS A 45 -14.43 -22.14 -5.24
N GLY A 46 -14.03 -21.26 -4.30
CA GLY A 46 -12.93 -21.56 -3.37
C GLY A 46 -11.59 -21.88 -4.05
N VAL A 47 -11.43 -21.50 -5.33
CA VAL A 47 -10.32 -21.94 -6.17
C VAL A 47 -9.03 -21.18 -5.80
N PRO A 48 -7.97 -21.87 -5.37
CA PRO A 48 -6.62 -21.29 -5.33
C PRO A 48 -6.07 -21.14 -6.76
N PRO A 49 -5.21 -20.15 -7.01
CA PRO A 49 -4.55 -20.01 -8.32
C PRO A 49 -3.58 -21.19 -8.51
N GLY A 50 -3.76 -21.97 -9.57
CA GLY A 50 -2.81 -23.04 -9.98
C GLY A 50 -3.41 -24.40 -10.36
N ALA A 51 -4.73 -24.57 -10.42
CA ALA A 51 -5.35 -25.89 -10.70
C ALA A 51 -6.04 -26.01 -12.09
N GLN A 52 -5.92 -25.02 -12.99
CA GLN A 52 -6.66 -25.05 -14.26
C GLN A 52 -5.89 -24.63 -15.52
N GLU A 53 -4.58 -24.36 -15.46
CA GLU A 53 -3.76 -24.17 -16.66
C GLU A 53 -2.45 -24.90 -16.44
N GLU A 54 -2.39 -26.17 -16.84
CA GLU A 54 -1.24 -26.91 -17.40
C GLU A 54 -1.78 -28.31 -17.78
N ALA A 55 -2.61 -28.34 -18.81
CA ALA A 55 -2.86 -29.55 -19.59
C ALA A 55 -2.48 -29.17 -21.02
N ASP A 56 -1.18 -29.23 -21.30
CA ASP A 56 -0.57 -29.37 -22.63
C ASP A 56 0.95 -29.22 -22.47
N ALA A 57 1.60 -30.29 -22.01
CA ALA A 57 3.03 -30.50 -22.21
C ALA A 57 3.25 -32.02 -22.30
N GLU A 58 3.22 -32.52 -23.53
CA GLU A 58 3.72 -33.83 -23.90
C GLU A 58 5.16 -34.00 -23.39
N GLY A 59 5.40 -35.10 -22.69
CA GLY A 59 6.69 -35.50 -22.17
C GLY A 59 6.60 -36.96 -21.79
N GLU A 60 6.75 -37.82 -22.79
CA GLU A 60 7.03 -39.24 -22.63
C GLU A 60 8.32 -39.39 -21.82
N ASP A 61 8.27 -40.17 -20.74
CA ASP A 61 9.34 -41.11 -20.35
C ASP A 61 8.79 -42.01 -19.22
N GLU A 62 8.61 -43.29 -19.56
CA GLU A 62 8.26 -44.39 -18.68
C GLU A 62 9.47 -44.77 -17.81
N GLU A 63 9.35 -44.80 -16.47
CA GLU A 63 10.03 -45.79 -15.61
C GLU A 63 9.18 -46.09 -14.35
N ASP A 64 8.46 -47.22 -14.44
CA ASP A 64 8.20 -48.28 -13.45
C ASP A 64 8.50 -48.03 -11.94
N ASP A 65 7.44 -47.86 -11.12
CA ASP A 65 7.41 -48.16 -9.67
C ASP A 65 5.93 -48.25 -9.18
N GLU A 66 5.30 -49.42 -9.36
CA GLU A 66 3.84 -49.64 -9.21
C GLU A 66 3.28 -49.78 -7.76
N ASP A 67 3.96 -49.33 -6.71
CA ASP A 67 3.46 -49.55 -5.31
C ASP A 67 3.34 -48.31 -4.40
N ASP A 68 3.60 -47.09 -4.89
CA ASP A 68 3.50 -45.84 -4.07
C ASP A 68 2.50 -44.78 -4.60
N GLU A 69 1.81 -45.05 -5.71
CA GLU A 69 0.90 -44.08 -6.33
C GLU A 69 -0.37 -43.78 -5.50
N GLN A 70 -0.88 -44.77 -4.76
CA GLN A 70 -2.10 -44.58 -3.96
C GLN A 70 -1.87 -43.71 -2.70
N ALA A 71 -0.68 -43.77 -2.11
CA ALA A 71 -0.30 -42.96 -0.96
C ALA A 71 0.00 -41.51 -1.38
N GLU A 72 0.61 -41.30 -2.55
CA GLU A 72 0.81 -39.98 -3.13
C GLU A 72 -0.50 -39.31 -3.54
N ALA A 73 -1.41 -40.04 -4.21
CA ALA A 73 -2.69 -39.50 -4.66
C ALA A 73 -3.58 -39.05 -3.48
N THR A 74 -3.63 -39.83 -2.40
CA THR A 74 -4.36 -39.47 -1.18
C THR A 74 -3.71 -38.31 -0.42
N GLN A 75 -2.37 -38.22 -0.37
CA GLN A 75 -1.69 -37.03 0.18
C GLN A 75 -1.95 -35.77 -0.64
N ARG A 76 -1.90 -35.84 -1.98
CA ARG A 76 -2.15 -34.71 -2.88
C ARG A 76 -3.58 -34.18 -2.75
N GLY A 77 -4.57 -35.07 -2.66
CA GLY A 77 -5.95 -34.71 -2.35
C GLY A 77 -6.08 -33.93 -1.04
N SER A 78 -5.48 -34.45 0.04
CA SER A 78 -5.54 -33.79 1.36
C SER A 78 -4.83 -32.43 1.42
N ARG A 79 -3.75 -32.22 0.63
CA ARG A 79 -3.05 -30.93 0.53
C ARG A 79 -3.88 -29.92 -0.26
N SER A 80 -4.48 -30.34 -1.36
CA SER A 80 -5.35 -29.51 -2.20
C SER A 80 -6.59 -29.03 -1.43
N GLU A 81 -7.26 -29.94 -0.72
CA GLU A 81 -8.42 -29.62 0.13
C GLU A 81 -8.08 -28.61 1.23
N ARG A 82 -6.92 -28.78 1.88
CA ARG A 82 -6.42 -27.82 2.89
C ARG A 82 -6.12 -26.45 2.28
N ALA A 83 -5.58 -26.40 1.06
CA ALA A 83 -5.31 -25.14 0.37
C ALA A 83 -6.62 -24.41 0.00
N ILE A 84 -7.62 -25.13 -0.51
CA ILE A 84 -8.96 -24.61 -0.81
C ILE A 84 -9.64 -24.09 0.46
N ALA A 85 -9.60 -24.86 1.54
CA ALA A 85 -10.17 -24.45 2.83
C ALA A 85 -9.50 -23.18 3.39
N ARG A 86 -8.17 -23.08 3.27
CA ARG A 86 -7.41 -21.89 3.66
C ARG A 86 -7.77 -20.69 2.80
N ALA A 87 -7.79 -20.84 1.48
CA ALA A 87 -8.17 -19.77 0.55
C ALA A 87 -9.59 -19.26 0.85
N ARG A 88 -10.54 -20.16 1.11
CA ARG A 88 -11.90 -19.79 1.50
C ARG A 88 -11.95 -19.05 2.84
N SER A 89 -11.21 -19.52 3.85
CA SER A 89 -11.12 -18.84 5.15
C SER A 89 -10.53 -17.44 4.99
N GLU A 90 -9.44 -17.30 4.23
CA GLU A 90 -8.81 -16.01 3.95
C GLU A 90 -9.79 -15.05 3.24
N MET A 91 -10.55 -15.54 2.27
CA MET A 91 -11.57 -14.74 1.59
C MET A 91 -12.66 -14.24 2.54
N LEU A 92 -13.16 -15.09 3.44
CA LEU A 92 -14.16 -14.69 4.44
C LEU A 92 -13.60 -13.63 5.39
N GLU A 93 -12.38 -13.83 5.89
CA GLU A 93 -11.71 -12.84 6.75
C GLU A 93 -11.53 -11.48 6.06
N ARG A 94 -11.30 -11.48 4.75
CA ARG A 94 -11.19 -10.27 3.94
C ARG A 94 -12.53 -9.57 3.77
N LEU A 95 -13.63 -10.32 3.59
CA LEU A 95 -14.98 -9.75 3.58
C LEU A 95 -15.35 -9.13 4.92
N ASP A 96 -15.06 -9.82 6.01
CA ASP A 96 -15.35 -9.32 7.37
C ASP A 96 -14.55 -8.06 7.69
N ALA A 97 -13.37 -7.90 7.07
CA ALA A 97 -12.54 -6.71 7.22
C ALA A 97 -13.04 -5.49 6.42
N LEU A 98 -13.90 -5.67 5.40
CA LEU A 98 -14.34 -4.59 4.50
C LEU A 98 -15.01 -3.41 5.21
N PRO A 99 -16.01 -3.61 6.10
CA PRO A 99 -16.68 -2.49 6.76
C PRO A 99 -15.71 -1.69 7.64
N ALA A 100 -14.84 -2.39 8.38
CA ALA A 100 -13.86 -1.75 9.25
C ALA A 100 -12.78 -0.99 8.47
N ALA A 101 -12.32 -1.54 7.34
CA ALA A 101 -11.38 -0.86 6.44
C ALA A 101 -12.00 0.42 5.87
N THR A 102 -13.22 0.32 5.35
CA THR A 102 -13.94 1.43 4.73
C THR A 102 -14.22 2.55 5.73
N GLU A 103 -14.76 2.21 6.90
CA GLU A 103 -15.04 3.18 7.96
C GLU A 103 -13.76 3.82 8.50
N GLY A 104 -12.69 3.03 8.67
CA GLY A 104 -11.37 3.54 9.03
C GLY A 104 -10.83 4.56 8.04
N LEU A 105 -10.98 4.30 6.74
CA LEU A 105 -10.61 5.25 5.69
C LEU A 105 -11.50 6.49 5.69
N LYS A 106 -12.83 6.35 5.85
CA LYS A 106 -13.78 7.48 5.90
C LYS A 106 -13.44 8.46 7.03
N ARG A 107 -12.98 7.96 8.18
CA ARG A 107 -12.53 8.80 9.31
C ARG A 107 -11.26 9.60 9.02
N ILE A 108 -10.37 9.06 8.19
CA ILE A 108 -9.12 9.74 7.79
C ILE A 108 -9.41 10.76 6.67
N CYS A 109 -10.15 10.32 5.65
CA CYS A 109 -10.58 11.12 4.52
C CYS A 109 -11.88 10.51 3.97
N PRO A 110 -13.02 11.23 4.03
CA PRO A 110 -14.31 10.72 3.54
C PRO A 110 -14.24 10.22 2.09
N SER A 111 -13.60 10.98 1.20
CA SER A 111 -13.47 10.64 -0.23
C SER A 111 -12.58 9.41 -0.46
N LEU A 112 -11.56 9.20 0.39
CA LEU A 112 -10.73 7.99 0.32
C LEU A 112 -11.52 6.73 0.69
N GLY A 113 -12.34 6.84 1.74
CA GLY A 113 -13.23 5.77 2.14
C GLY A 113 -14.34 5.51 1.12
N ALA A 114 -14.90 6.55 0.51
CA ALA A 114 -15.87 6.42 -0.57
C ALA A 114 -15.27 5.75 -1.82
N LEU A 115 -14.05 6.14 -2.21
CA LEU A 115 -13.33 5.53 -3.32
C LEU A 115 -13.05 4.04 -3.07
N PHE A 116 -12.68 3.70 -1.83
CA PHE A 116 -12.45 2.31 -1.45
C PHE A 116 -13.73 1.47 -1.48
N ASP A 117 -14.83 2.02 -0.95
CA ASP A 117 -16.15 1.39 -0.92
C ASP A 117 -16.68 1.14 -2.35
N ASP A 118 -16.52 2.12 -3.24
CA ASP A 118 -16.92 2.01 -4.65
C ASP A 118 -16.18 0.88 -5.38
N LYS A 119 -14.88 0.70 -5.11
CA LYS A 119 -14.05 -0.29 -5.83
C LYS A 119 -13.97 -1.65 -5.16
N PHE A 120 -14.03 -1.72 -3.84
CA PHE A 120 -13.80 -2.95 -3.07
C PHE A 120 -14.91 -3.27 -2.09
N GLY A 121 -15.88 -2.37 -1.89
CA GLY A 121 -16.93 -2.51 -0.91
C GLY A 121 -17.86 -3.70 -1.16
N VAL A 122 -18.70 -3.99 -0.18
CA VAL A 122 -19.58 -5.16 -0.16
C VAL A 122 -20.49 -5.19 -1.40
N SER A 123 -21.01 -4.03 -1.82
CA SER A 123 -21.86 -3.91 -3.01
C SER A 123 -21.12 -4.32 -4.29
N THR A 124 -19.86 -3.92 -4.44
CA THR A 124 -19.04 -4.24 -5.61
C THR A 124 -18.69 -5.72 -5.66
N VAL A 125 -18.37 -6.31 -4.50
CA VAL A 125 -18.18 -7.76 -4.37
C VAL A 125 -19.46 -8.51 -4.73
N ALA A 126 -20.62 -8.08 -4.22
CA ALA A 126 -21.91 -8.71 -4.47
C ALA A 126 -22.29 -8.70 -5.96
N GLN A 127 -21.86 -7.67 -6.70
CA GLN A 127 -22.03 -7.56 -8.14
C GLN A 127 -20.96 -8.32 -8.95
N SER A 128 -20.01 -9.01 -8.30
CA SER A 128 -18.85 -9.66 -8.92
C SER A 128 -17.98 -8.70 -9.76
N ASN A 129 -18.00 -7.41 -9.45
CA ASN A 129 -17.20 -6.43 -10.16
C ASN A 129 -15.75 -6.49 -9.68
N VAL A 130 -14.82 -6.64 -10.62
CA VAL A 130 -13.39 -6.65 -10.32
C VAL A 130 -12.85 -5.23 -10.44
N ALA A 131 -12.32 -4.71 -9.33
CA ALA A 131 -11.64 -3.43 -9.33
C ALA A 131 -10.45 -3.42 -10.31
N PRO A 132 -10.31 -2.38 -11.16
CA PRO A 132 -9.11 -2.21 -11.97
C PRO A 132 -7.85 -2.16 -11.10
N ASN A 133 -6.78 -2.79 -11.58
CA ASN A 133 -5.54 -2.95 -10.80
C ASN A 133 -4.90 -1.62 -10.37
N VAL A 134 -5.15 -0.52 -11.09
CA VAL A 134 -4.68 0.82 -10.71
C VAL A 134 -5.16 1.25 -9.33
N TYR A 135 -6.42 0.96 -8.96
CA TYR A 135 -6.95 1.28 -7.63
C TYR A 135 -6.30 0.40 -6.56
N ARG A 136 -6.08 -0.88 -6.88
CA ARG A 136 -5.39 -1.81 -5.97
C ARG A 136 -3.97 -1.32 -5.68
N ARG A 137 -3.20 -0.98 -6.71
CA ARG A 137 -1.85 -0.42 -6.58
C ARG A 137 -1.85 0.87 -5.77
N PHE A 138 -2.79 1.76 -6.04
CA PHE A 138 -2.97 2.98 -5.27
C PHE A 138 -3.17 2.69 -3.77
N PHE A 139 -4.13 1.83 -3.41
CA PHE A 139 -4.39 1.51 -2.00
C PHE A 139 -3.25 0.74 -1.33
N ILE A 140 -2.49 -0.08 -2.06
CA ILE A 140 -1.26 -0.72 -1.56
C ILE A 140 -0.23 0.35 -1.22
N GLN A 141 0.03 1.28 -2.13
CA GLN A 141 1.07 2.30 -1.95
C GLN A 141 0.73 3.27 -0.82
N ILE A 142 -0.51 3.77 -0.72
CA ILE A 142 -0.87 4.66 0.39
C ILE A 142 -0.92 3.95 1.75
N SER A 143 -1.12 2.62 1.73
CA SER A 143 -1.09 1.78 2.91
C SER A 143 0.31 1.23 3.21
N ALA A 144 1.33 1.60 2.43
CA ALA A 144 2.71 1.21 2.68
C ALA A 144 3.17 1.68 4.07
N GLU A 145 4.12 0.97 4.67
CA GLU A 145 4.77 1.43 5.91
C GLU A 145 5.92 2.40 5.59
N GLU A 146 6.14 2.62 4.29
CA GLU A 146 7.10 3.54 3.75
C GLU A 146 6.78 4.97 4.16
N SER A 147 7.85 5.75 4.30
CA SER A 147 7.75 7.14 4.64
C SER A 147 7.20 7.93 3.46
N MET A 148 6.22 8.79 3.73
CA MET A 148 5.79 9.85 2.81
C MET A 148 6.96 10.68 2.32
N LEU A 149 8.11 10.70 3.00
CA LEU A 149 9.34 11.34 2.52
C LEU A 149 9.68 10.98 1.07
N GLN A 150 9.41 9.75 0.65
CA GLN A 150 9.66 9.32 -0.72
C GLN A 150 8.65 9.91 -1.72
N MET A 151 7.45 10.29 -1.26
CA MET A 151 6.37 10.91 -2.06
C MET A 151 6.22 12.43 -1.82
N THR A 152 6.98 13.02 -0.90
CA THR A 152 6.81 14.42 -0.43
C THR A 152 8.01 15.31 -0.75
N THR A 153 8.65 15.07 -1.89
CA THR A 153 9.55 16.08 -2.44
C THR A 153 8.74 17.35 -2.69
N LYS A 154 9.33 18.52 -2.41
CA LYS A 154 8.67 19.80 -2.70
C LYS A 154 8.21 19.88 -4.18
N PRO A 155 9.03 19.47 -5.18
CA PRO A 155 8.58 19.41 -6.57
C PRO A 155 7.34 18.54 -6.80
N ALA A 156 7.25 17.35 -6.20
CA ALA A 156 6.07 16.48 -6.34
C ALA A 156 4.80 17.12 -5.77
N LEU A 157 4.92 17.80 -4.61
CA LEU A 157 3.79 18.51 -4.00
C LEU A 157 3.38 19.75 -4.81
N ASP A 158 4.34 20.49 -5.36
CA ASP A 158 4.07 21.64 -6.22
C ASP A 158 3.39 21.20 -7.53
N ALA A 159 3.81 20.08 -8.12
CA ALA A 159 3.15 19.47 -9.28
C ALA A 159 1.71 19.03 -8.94
N LEU A 160 1.50 18.43 -7.77
CA LEU A 160 0.17 18.01 -7.30
C LEU A 160 -0.75 19.21 -7.08
N GLU A 161 -0.24 20.31 -6.52
CA GLU A 161 -1.00 21.55 -6.38
C GLU A 161 -1.36 22.18 -7.73
N ALA A 162 -0.41 22.20 -8.68
CA ALA A 162 -0.66 22.69 -10.04
C ALA A 162 -1.76 21.87 -10.74
N PHE A 163 -1.77 20.56 -10.56
CA PHE A 163 -2.85 19.69 -11.03
C PHE A 163 -4.18 19.99 -10.36
N ILE A 164 -4.24 20.10 -9.03
CA ILE A 164 -5.47 20.39 -8.30
C ILE A 164 -6.07 21.74 -8.72
N THR A 165 -5.22 22.75 -8.93
CA THR A 165 -5.63 24.11 -9.33
C THR A 165 -6.15 24.13 -10.76
N ALA A 166 -5.51 23.37 -11.65
CA ALA A 166 -5.89 23.28 -13.05
C ALA A 166 -5.84 21.80 -13.50
N PRO A 167 -6.94 21.03 -13.35
CA PRO A 167 -6.97 19.59 -13.57
C PRO A 167 -7.00 19.26 -15.06
N THR A 168 -5.87 19.49 -15.71
CA THR A 168 -5.66 19.21 -17.13
C THR A 168 -4.82 17.94 -17.29
N HIS A 169 -4.93 17.29 -18.44
CA HIS A 169 -4.10 16.11 -18.74
C HIS A 169 -2.61 16.42 -18.71
N ARG A 170 -2.23 17.63 -19.14
CA ARG A 170 -0.85 18.11 -19.06
C ARG A 170 -0.38 18.13 -17.61
N ASN A 171 -1.18 18.68 -16.70
CA ASN A 171 -0.82 18.74 -15.29
C ASN A 171 -0.89 17.38 -14.59
N ALA A 172 -1.73 16.45 -15.05
CA ALA A 172 -1.69 15.08 -14.55
C ALA A 172 -0.40 14.36 -14.97
N SER A 173 0.07 14.57 -16.21
CA SER A 173 1.27 13.90 -16.75
C SER A 173 2.59 14.30 -16.08
N ILE A 174 2.63 15.42 -15.34
CA ILE A 174 3.82 15.82 -14.58
C ILE A 174 3.90 15.15 -13.20
N LEU A 175 2.88 14.38 -12.78
CA LEU A 175 2.85 13.68 -11.49
C LEU A 175 3.62 12.36 -11.48
N VAL A 176 4.57 12.18 -12.39
CA VAL A 176 5.39 10.95 -12.51
C VAL A 176 6.16 10.61 -11.23
N GLU A 177 6.47 11.61 -10.40
CA GLU A 177 7.12 11.43 -9.09
C GLU A 177 6.18 10.82 -8.05
N ILE A 178 4.88 10.73 -8.33
CA ILE A 178 3.87 10.08 -7.49
C ILE A 178 3.19 8.96 -8.32
N PRO A 179 3.86 7.82 -8.55
CA PRO A 179 3.45 6.83 -9.54
C PRO A 179 2.00 6.35 -9.39
N ALA A 180 1.56 6.00 -8.18
CA ALA A 180 0.18 5.58 -7.94
C ALA A 180 -0.87 6.63 -8.29
N VAL A 181 -0.59 7.92 -8.03
CA VAL A 181 -1.53 9.01 -8.38
C VAL A 181 -1.54 9.22 -9.89
N HIS A 182 -0.37 9.22 -10.52
CA HIS A 182 -0.25 9.35 -11.97
C HIS A 182 -0.98 8.22 -12.72
N GLU A 183 -0.82 6.96 -12.29
CA GLU A 183 -1.49 5.81 -12.89
C GLU A 183 -3.01 5.89 -12.73
N LEU A 184 -3.49 6.27 -11.54
CA LEU A 184 -4.91 6.43 -11.26
C LEU A 184 -5.54 7.49 -12.17
N LEU A 185 -4.93 8.68 -12.25
CA LEU A 185 -5.42 9.77 -13.09
C LEU A 185 -5.33 9.43 -14.59
N SER A 186 -4.28 8.72 -15.01
CA SER A 186 -4.14 8.25 -16.40
C SER A 186 -5.24 7.26 -16.78
N TYR A 187 -5.61 6.37 -15.85
CA TYR A 187 -6.72 5.44 -16.05
C TYR A 187 -8.07 6.17 -16.13
N GLU A 188 -8.34 7.10 -15.22
CA GLU A 188 -9.61 7.84 -15.19
C GLU A 188 -9.79 8.76 -16.40
N LYS A 189 -8.70 9.32 -16.91
CA LYS A 189 -8.70 10.00 -18.21
C LYS A 189 -9.21 9.10 -19.34
N GLY A 190 -8.84 7.81 -19.32
CA GLY A 190 -9.31 6.84 -20.31
C GLY A 190 -10.83 6.59 -20.24
N LEU A 191 -11.46 6.91 -19.10
CA LEU A 191 -12.89 6.70 -18.88
C LEU A 191 -13.74 7.93 -19.23
N GLY A 192 -13.15 9.13 -19.31
CA GLY A 192 -13.91 10.34 -19.59
C GLY A 192 -13.06 11.61 -19.69
N ASN A 193 -13.72 12.71 -20.03
CA ASN A 193 -13.06 13.99 -20.27
C ASN A 193 -12.68 14.77 -18.99
N ALA A 194 -13.25 14.39 -17.84
CA ALA A 194 -13.03 15.06 -16.57
C ALA A 194 -12.66 14.05 -15.47
N PHE A 195 -11.86 14.50 -14.52
CA PHE A 195 -11.49 13.69 -13.35
C PHE A 195 -12.66 13.64 -12.36
N PRO A 196 -13.01 12.47 -11.81
CA PRO A 196 -14.02 12.34 -10.76
C PRO A 196 -13.68 13.20 -9.54
N GLU A 197 -14.70 13.86 -8.96
CA GLU A 197 -14.50 14.73 -7.79
C GLU A 197 -13.95 13.96 -6.57
N ILE A 198 -14.35 12.70 -6.40
CA ILE A 198 -13.82 11.82 -5.35
C ILE A 198 -12.30 11.69 -5.47
N THR A 199 -11.78 11.54 -6.68
CA THR A 199 -10.33 11.42 -6.91
C THR A 199 -9.64 12.76 -6.71
N MET A 200 -10.27 13.87 -7.12
CA MET A 200 -9.76 15.22 -6.85
C MET A 200 -9.64 15.49 -5.34
N ASP A 201 -10.62 15.09 -4.55
CA ASP A 201 -10.57 15.20 -3.08
C ASP A 201 -9.45 14.37 -2.47
N VAL A 202 -9.24 13.15 -2.98
CA VAL A 202 -8.13 12.30 -2.56
C VAL A 202 -6.79 12.98 -2.88
N CYS A 203 -6.63 13.59 -4.06
CA CYS A 203 -5.44 14.38 -4.40
C CYS A 203 -5.22 15.55 -3.43
N ARG A 204 -6.28 16.32 -3.10
CA ARG A 204 -6.20 17.42 -2.12
C ARG A 204 -5.76 16.91 -0.75
N TRP A 205 -6.31 15.77 -0.32
CA TRP A 205 -5.91 15.15 0.94
C TRP A 205 -4.43 14.73 0.94
N ILE A 206 -3.94 14.09 -0.13
CA ILE A 206 -2.52 13.73 -0.28
C ILE A 206 -1.63 14.96 -0.21
N LEU A 207 -1.99 16.05 -0.91
CA LEU A 207 -1.23 17.30 -0.89
C LEU A 207 -1.13 17.88 0.53
N ASN A 208 -2.27 18.02 1.22
CA ASN A 208 -2.34 18.57 2.57
C ASN A 208 -1.51 17.72 3.55
N ARG A 209 -1.65 16.40 3.44
CA ARG A 209 -0.90 15.46 4.26
C ARG A 209 0.60 15.54 3.99
N GLY A 210 0.99 15.60 2.72
CA GLY A 210 2.38 15.73 2.32
C GLY A 210 3.03 17.02 2.79
N ARG A 211 2.32 18.15 2.71
CA ARG A 211 2.76 19.45 3.25
C ARG A 211 2.92 19.40 4.77
N ALA A 212 1.98 18.78 5.49
CA ALA A 212 2.07 18.65 6.94
C ALA A 212 3.33 17.87 7.36
N VAL A 213 3.60 16.74 6.68
CA VAL A 213 4.81 15.93 6.91
C VAL A 213 6.06 16.75 6.58
N LEU A 214 6.16 17.36 5.39
CA LEU A 214 7.31 18.17 4.99
C LEU A 214 7.60 19.30 5.98
N ASN A 215 6.56 20.02 6.42
CA ASN A 215 6.69 21.10 7.39
C ASN A 215 7.16 20.60 8.77
N SER A 216 6.73 19.41 9.21
CA SER A 216 7.18 18.81 10.47
C SER A 216 8.67 18.47 10.45
N LEU A 217 9.22 18.15 9.26
CA LEU A 217 10.61 17.76 9.06
C LEU A 217 11.53 18.98 9.01
N VAL A 218 11.10 20.03 8.31
CA VAL A 218 11.83 21.31 8.25
C VAL A 218 11.92 21.95 9.64
N LYS A 219 10.89 21.78 10.48
CA LYS A 219 10.84 22.28 11.86
C LYS A 219 11.51 21.34 12.87
N GLY A 220 12.44 20.47 12.44
CA GLY A 220 13.08 19.46 13.31
C GLY A 220 13.47 19.99 14.70
N PRO A 221 13.47 19.13 15.75
CA PRO A 221 13.78 19.57 17.11
C PRO A 221 15.14 20.27 17.13
N GLN A 222 15.21 21.44 17.79
CA GLN A 222 16.46 22.21 17.89
C GLN A 222 17.62 21.29 18.26
N PRO A 223 18.81 21.46 17.63
CA PRO A 223 19.99 20.74 18.09
C PRO A 223 20.16 21.00 19.59
N PRO A 224 20.57 19.99 20.38
CA PRO A 224 20.88 20.23 21.79
C PRO A 224 21.87 21.39 21.85
N LYS A 225 21.54 22.42 22.64
CA LYS A 225 22.49 23.50 22.94
C LYS A 225 23.75 22.81 23.43
N MET A 226 24.82 22.84 22.63
CA MET A 226 26.10 22.36 23.12
C MET A 226 26.42 23.16 24.38
N PRO A 227 26.90 22.51 25.46
CA PRO A 227 27.37 23.26 26.62
C PRO A 227 28.38 24.29 26.12
N ASP A 228 28.16 25.53 26.52
CA ASP A 228 28.98 26.68 26.16
C ASP A 228 30.45 26.30 26.42
N SER A 229 31.25 26.19 25.36
CA SER A 229 32.65 25.76 25.47
C SER A 229 33.55 26.90 25.94
N SER A 230 33.03 27.77 26.79
CA SER A 230 33.74 28.81 27.52
C SER A 230 34.29 28.25 28.84
N VAL A 231 34.97 27.10 28.75
CA VAL A 231 36.00 26.72 29.71
C VAL A 231 37.32 26.85 28.98
N GLU A 232 37.94 28.03 29.14
CA GLU A 232 39.32 28.27 28.77
C GLU A 232 40.19 27.11 29.29
N LYS A 233 40.87 26.43 28.37
CA LYS A 233 41.83 25.38 28.71
C LYS A 233 43.13 26.07 29.17
N PRO A 234 43.60 25.88 30.42
CA PRO A 234 44.81 26.54 30.95
C PRO A 234 46.13 25.95 30.43
N TRP A 235 46.13 25.22 29.32
CA TRP A 235 47.34 24.59 28.76
C TRP A 235 48.14 25.51 27.82
N GLN A 236 47.75 26.78 27.73
CA GLN A 236 48.56 27.84 27.11
C GLN A 236 49.15 28.73 28.21
N GLN A 237 50.01 28.18 29.06
CA GLN A 237 51.03 28.97 29.73
C GLN A 237 52.17 28.05 30.22
N VAL A 238 53.34 28.30 29.61
CA VAL A 238 54.70 27.82 29.86
C VAL A 238 55.08 26.45 29.31
#